data_AF-A0A7J4KXL8-F1
#
_entry.id   AF-A0A7J4KXL8-F1
#
_cell.length_a   1.000
_cell.length_b   1.000
_cell.length_c   1.000
_cell.angle_alpha   90.00
_cell.angle_beta   90.00
_cell.angle_gamma   90.00
#
_symmetry.space_group_name_H-M   'P 1'
#
loop_
_entity.id
_entity.type
_entity.pdbx_description
1 polymer ?
#
loop_
_entity_poly.entity_id
_entity_poly.type
_entity_poly.pdbx_seq_one_letter_code
_entity_poly.pdbx_strand_id
1 'polypeptide(L)'
;MNSQGNVLIFILIAFAVVLLIPPVIITIFPPAKYLFALIMVFMVFSTVRAYLGDGIPTWIISGILIYFLVFKYLLVTSSLWVFQILLGVGFGSVIMWGVGTRFR
;
A
#
# COMPACT_ATOMS: atom_id res chain seq x y z
N MET A 1 7.94 -14.03 -30.21
CA MET A 1 7.78 -13.36 -28.90
C MET A 1 8.06 -14.39 -27.81
N ASN A 2 9.08 -14.16 -26.99
CA ASN A 2 9.56 -15.15 -26.01
C ASN A 2 8.48 -15.35 -24.92
N SER A 3 7.99 -16.58 -24.75
CA SER A 3 6.88 -16.91 -23.83
C SER A 3 7.11 -16.36 -22.41
N GLN A 4 8.38 -16.30 -22.00
CA GLN A 4 8.83 -15.80 -20.70
C GLN A 4 8.75 -14.27 -20.55
N GLY A 5 8.95 -13.52 -21.63
CA GLY A 5 8.78 -12.06 -21.64
C GLY A 5 7.31 -11.68 -21.41
N ASN A 6 6.39 -12.44 -21.99
CA ASN A 6 4.96 -12.26 -21.77
C ASN A 6 4.58 -12.55 -20.32
N VAL A 7 5.14 -13.60 -19.69
CA VAL A 7 4.84 -13.95 -18.28
C VAL A 7 5.20 -12.80 -17.32
N LEU A 8 6.37 -12.19 -17.46
CA LEU A 8 6.77 -11.05 -16.63
C LEU A 8 5.81 -9.85 -16.81
N ILE A 9 5.42 -9.57 -18.06
CA ILE A 9 4.48 -8.50 -18.37
C ILE A 9 3.11 -8.79 -17.74
N PHE A 10 2.62 -10.03 -17.81
CA PHE A 10 1.38 -10.44 -17.16
C PHE A 10 1.43 -10.29 -15.64
N ILE A 11 2.56 -10.63 -14.99
CA ILE A 11 2.74 -10.46 -13.54
C ILE A 11 2.69 -8.97 -13.16
N LEU A 12 3.37 -8.11 -13.91
CA LEU A 12 3.37 -6.66 -13.66
C LEU A 12 1.98 -6.04 -13.90
N ILE A 13 1.25 -6.48 -14.91
CA ILE A 13 -0.13 -6.04 -15.17
C ILE A 13 -1.04 -6.48 -14.03
N ALA A 14 -0.97 -7.76 -13.62
CA ALA A 14 -1.76 -8.27 -12.50
C ALA A 14 -1.47 -7.47 -11.22
N PHE A 15 -0.21 -7.11 -10.98
CA PHE A 15 0.19 -6.29 -9.85
C PHE A 15 -0.39 -4.88 -9.90
N ALA A 16 -0.31 -4.22 -11.05
CA ALA A 16 -0.91 -2.90 -11.25
C ALA A 16 -2.42 -2.94 -11.02
N VAL A 17 -3.11 -4.00 -11.48
CA VAL A 17 -4.54 -4.18 -11.24
C VAL A 17 -4.83 -4.33 -9.75
N VAL A 18 -4.07 -5.16 -9.03
CA VAL A 18 -4.25 -5.37 -7.58
C VAL A 18 -4.06 -4.08 -6.79
N LEU A 19 -3.05 -3.26 -7.14
CA LEU A 19 -2.82 -1.97 -6.51
C LEU A 19 -3.96 -0.97 -6.70
N LEU A 20 -4.73 -1.11 -7.78
CA LEU A 20 -5.89 -0.25 -8.06
C LEU A 20 -7.17 -0.71 -7.34
N ILE A 21 -7.21 -1.92 -6.79
CA ILE A 21 -8.41 -2.44 -6.10
C ILE A 21 -8.83 -1.52 -4.94
N PRO A 22 -7.95 -1.10 -4.01
CA PRO A 22 -8.33 -0.23 -2.91
C PRO A 22 -8.88 1.14 -3.33
N PRO A 23 -8.21 1.93 -4.20
CA PRO A 23 -8.76 3.21 -4.63
C PRO A 23 -10.10 3.04 -5.38
N VAL A 24 -10.25 1.99 -6.18
CA VAL A 24 -11.52 1.69 -6.87
C VAL A 24 -12.64 1.42 -5.85
N ILE A 25 -12.43 0.54 -4.87
CA ILE A 25 -13.43 0.24 -3.83
C ILE A 25 -13.81 1.51 -3.05
N ILE A 26 -12.82 2.32 -2.67
CA ILE A 26 -13.02 3.57 -1.91
C ILE A 26 -13.84 4.59 -2.71
N THR A 27 -13.64 4.65 -4.03
CA THR A 27 -14.41 5.56 -4.90
C THR A 27 -15.85 5.11 -5.14
N ILE A 28 -16.09 3.80 -5.24
CA ILE A 28 -17.42 3.24 -5.55
C ILE A 28 -18.27 3.10 -4.28
N PHE A 29 -17.66 2.86 -3.12
CA PHE A 29 -18.36 2.62 -1.86
C PHE A 29 -17.96 3.64 -0.79
N PRO A 30 -18.70 4.77 -0.66
CA PRO A 30 -18.39 5.82 0.31
C PRO A 30 -18.27 5.35 1.77
N PRO A 31 -19.02 4.35 2.27
CA PRO A 31 -18.81 3.85 3.63
C PRO A 31 -17.42 3.20 3.82
N ALA A 32 -16.89 2.50 2.81
CA ALA A 32 -15.55 1.92 2.87
C ALA A 32 -14.47 3.01 2.97
N LYS A 33 -14.68 4.19 2.36
CA LYS A 33 -13.78 5.33 2.50
C LYS A 33 -13.59 5.72 3.96
N TYR A 34 -14.68 5.86 4.71
CA TYR A 34 -14.63 6.27 6.11
C TYR A 34 -14.05 5.17 7.00
N LEU A 35 -14.42 3.91 6.75
CA LEU A 35 -13.85 2.77 7.47
C LEU A 35 -12.34 2.67 7.26
N PHE A 36 -11.89 2.77 6.01
CA PHE A 36 -10.47 2.72 5.66
C PHE A 36 -9.71 3.90 6.26
N ALA A 37 -10.28 5.11 6.18
CA ALA A 37 -9.68 6.29 6.80
C ALA A 37 -9.52 6.12 8.32
N LEU A 38 -10.53 5.56 9.00
CA LEU A 38 -10.47 5.29 10.43
C LEU A 38 -9.33 4.32 10.79
N ILE A 39 -9.21 3.21 10.05
CA ILE A 39 -8.13 2.23 10.24
C ILE A 39 -6.76 2.89 10.03
N MET A 40 -6.61 3.67 8.97
CA MET A 40 -5.36 4.36 8.67
C MET A 40 -4.98 5.40 9.73
N VAL A 41 -5.96 6.12 10.30
CA VAL A 41 -5.72 7.05 11.42
C VAL A 41 -5.09 6.33 12.60
N PHE A 42 -5.68 5.21 13.03
CA PHE A 42 -5.15 4.43 14.14
C PHE A 42 -3.78 3.84 13.83
N MET A 43 -3.57 3.36 12.61
CA MET A 43 -2.29 2.80 12.19
C MET A 43 -1.18 3.85 12.16
N VAL A 44 -1.44 5.04 11.60
CA VAL A 44 -0.46 6.13 11.58
C VAL A 44 -0.12 6.54 13.01
N PHE A 45 -1.14 6.74 13.86
CA PHE A 45 -0.92 7.12 15.25
C PHE A 45 -0.13 6.06 16.03
N SER A 46 -0.47 4.77 15.90
CA SER A 46 0.24 3.69 16.59
C SER A 46 1.68 3.55 16.10
N THR A 47 1.93 3.75 14.80
CA THR A 47 3.26 3.71 14.21
C THR A 47 4.12 4.87 14.72
N VAL A 48 3.61 6.09 14.69
CA VAL A 48 4.33 7.27 15.20
C VAL A 48 4.62 7.13 16.69
N ARG A 49 3.64 6.65 17.47
CA ARG A 49 3.81 6.35 18.90
C ARG A 49 4.86 5.26 19.15
N ALA A 50 4.92 4.23 18.31
CA ALA A 50 5.93 3.18 18.43
C ALA A 50 7.36 3.71 18.21
N TYR A 51 7.54 4.70 17.34
CA TYR A 51 8.86 5.29 17.06
C TYR A 51 9.25 6.42 18.01
N LEU A 52 8.31 7.25 18.43
CA LEU A 52 8.59 8.47 19.21
C LEU A 52 8.21 8.36 20.70
N GLY A 53 7.50 7.29 21.09
CA GLY A 53 6.98 7.12 22.44
C GLY A 53 5.77 8.00 22.75
N ASP A 54 5.51 8.20 24.04
CA ASP A 54 4.42 9.02 24.55
C ASP A 54 4.90 10.44 24.87
N GLY A 55 4.44 11.40 24.06
CA GLY A 55 4.78 12.81 24.25
C GLY A 55 4.04 13.74 23.30
N ILE A 56 4.18 15.05 23.54
CA ILE A 56 3.62 16.13 22.70
C ILE A 56 4.05 15.98 21.22
N PRO A 57 5.32 15.63 20.89
CA PRO A 57 5.73 15.46 19.50
C PRO A 57 4.93 14.39 18.75
N THR A 58 4.57 13.29 19.42
CA THR A 58 3.78 12.19 18.84
C THR A 58 2.43 12.68 18.34
N TRP A 59 1.74 13.54 19.10
CA TRP A 59 0.46 14.11 18.70
C TRP A 59 0.58 15.05 17.51
N ILE A 60 1.57 15.93 17.51
CA ILE A 60 1.79 16.91 16.45
C ILE A 60 2.13 16.19 15.13
N ILE A 61 3.10 15.28 15.17
CA ILE A 61 3.57 14.55 13.99
C ILE A 61 2.47 13.62 13.47
N SER A 62 1.77 12.91 14.35
CA SER A 62 0.64 12.07 13.94
C SER A 62 -0.46 12.90 13.27
N GLY A 63 -0.81 14.07 13.83
CA GLY A 63 -1.82 14.95 13.25
C GLY A 63 -1.47 15.41 11.83
N ILE A 64 -0.20 15.81 11.62
CA ILE A 64 0.30 16.21 10.29
C ILE A 64 0.24 15.03 9.32
N LEU A 65 0.75 13.86 9.73
CA LEU A 65 0.79 12.68 8.87
C LEU A 65 -0.61 12.17 8.53
N ILE A 66 -1.54 12.17 9.50
CA ILE A 66 -2.94 11.81 9.28
C ILE A 66 -3.57 12.75 8.25
N TYR A 67 -3.36 14.06 8.37
CA TYR A 67 -3.89 15.01 7.39
C TYR A 67 -3.39 14.71 5.97
N PHE A 68 -2.08 14.52 5.80
CA PHE A 68 -1.50 14.28 4.48
C PHE A 68 -1.87 12.89 3.91
N LEU A 69 -1.69 11.83 4.70
CA LEU A 69 -1.86 10.45 4.23
C LEU A 69 -3.32 10.03 4.16
N VAL A 70 -4.15 10.44 5.11
CA VAL A 70 -5.54 9.99 5.21
C VAL A 70 -6.50 10.94 4.52
N PHE A 71 -6.37 12.25 4.67
CA PHE A 71 -7.36 13.18 4.11
C PHE A 71 -6.97 13.71 2.72
N LYS A 72 -5.71 14.08 2.53
CA LYS A 72 -5.25 14.67 1.25
C LYS A 72 -4.91 13.60 0.20
N TYR A 73 -4.19 12.57 0.58
CA TYR A 73 -3.66 11.55 -0.34
C TYR A 73 -4.21 10.14 -0.12
N LEU A 74 -5.46 10.02 0.37
CA LEU A 74 -6.11 8.74 0.69
C LEU A 74 -5.95 7.67 -0.40
N LEU A 75 -6.14 8.03 -1.67
CA LEU A 75 -6.11 7.08 -2.80
C LEU A 75 -4.68 6.55 -3.07
N VAL A 76 -3.68 7.39 -2.86
CA VAL A 76 -2.28 6.98 -2.98
C VAL A 76 -1.91 6.10 -1.80
N THR A 77 -2.29 6.53 -0.60
CA THR A 77 -2.02 5.80 0.64
C THR A 77 -2.70 4.43 0.68
N SER A 78 -3.92 4.28 0.17
CA SER A 78 -4.59 2.98 0.09
C SER A 78 -3.87 2.00 -0.85
N SER A 79 -3.34 2.51 -1.96
CA SER A 79 -2.53 1.72 -2.90
C SER A 79 -1.20 1.30 -2.27
N LEU A 80 -0.52 2.23 -1.57
CA LEU A 80 0.72 1.95 -0.84
C LEU A 80 0.54 0.95 0.30
N TRP A 81 -0.63 0.96 0.95
CA TRP A 81 -0.92 0.02 2.02
C TRP A 81 -1.05 -1.42 1.50
N VAL A 82 -1.73 -1.61 0.36
CA VAL A 82 -1.77 -2.92 -0.31
C VAL A 82 -0.41 -3.31 -0.86
N PHE A 83 0.36 -2.36 -1.38
CA PHE A 83 1.76 -2.61 -1.75
C PHE A 83 2.56 -3.19 -0.58
N GLN A 84 2.43 -2.60 0.62
CA GLN A 84 3.11 -3.09 1.82
C GLN A 84 2.65 -4.52 2.19
N ILE A 85 1.36 -4.84 2.08
CA ILE A 85 0.85 -6.20 2.30
C ILE A 85 1.46 -7.18 1.29
N LEU A 86 1.47 -6.83 0.00
CA LEU A 86 2.04 -7.68 -1.03
C LEU A 86 3.53 -7.97 -0.77
N LEU A 87 4.29 -6.96 -0.36
CA LEU A 87 5.68 -7.16 0.08
C LEU A 87 5.77 -8.12 1.28
N GLY A 88 4.88 -7.97 2.26
CA GLY A 88 4.81 -8.83 3.45
C GLY A 88 4.46 -10.30 3.14
N VAL A 89 3.64 -10.55 2.10
CA VAL A 89 3.28 -11.90 1.64
C VAL A 89 4.36 -12.52 0.74
N GLY A 90 5.51 -11.84 0.57
CA GLY A 90 6.63 -12.37 -0.21
C GLY A 90 6.42 -12.24 -1.72
N PHE A 91 5.55 -11.34 -2.19
CA PHE A 91 5.33 -11.12 -3.61
C PHE A 91 6.60 -10.62 -4.34
N GLY A 92 7.53 -10.00 -3.61
CA GLY A 92 8.88 -9.70 -4.11
C GLY A 92 9.66 -10.95 -4.56
N SER A 93 9.41 -12.10 -3.93
CA SER A 93 9.98 -13.40 -4.33
C SER A 93 9.47 -13.85 -5.70
N VAL A 94 8.18 -13.63 -6.01
CA VAL A 94 7.58 -13.97 -7.31
C VAL A 94 8.18 -13.15 -8.44
N ILE A 95 8.45 -11.87 -8.19
CA ILE A 95 9.15 -10.99 -9.15
C ILE A 95 10.59 -11.45 -9.36
N MET A 96 11.32 -11.75 -8.28
CA MET A 96 12.70 -12.26 -8.37
C MET A 96 12.78 -13.61 -9.08
N TRP A 97 11.80 -14.49 -8.93
CA TRP A 97 11.70 -15.74 -9.68
C TRP A 97 11.46 -15.50 -11.18
N GLY A 98 10.55 -14.59 -11.52
CA GLY A 98 10.30 -14.17 -12.90
C GLY A 98 11.49 -13.50 -13.59
N VAL A 99 12.39 -12.86 -12.82
CA VAL A 99 13.63 -12.26 -13.32
C VAL A 99 14.79 -13.26 -13.35
N GLY A 100 14.93 -14.11 -12.32
CA GLY A 100 16.01 -15.09 -12.19
C GLY A 100 16.00 -16.19 -13.26
N THR A 101 14.84 -16.46 -13.86
CA THR A 101 14.70 -17.34 -15.04
C THR A 101 15.29 -16.75 -16.33
N ARG A 102 15.71 -15.47 -16.36
CA ARG A 102 16.39 -14.84 -17.51
C ARG A 102 17.92 -14.99 -17.52
N PHE A 103 18.53 -15.40 -16.40
CA PHE A 103 20.00 -15.50 -16.24
C PHE A 103 20.54 -16.94 -16.32
N ARG A 104 19.73 -17.89 -16.80
CA ARG A 104 20.16 -19.24 -17.18
C ARG A 104 19.81 -19.51 -18.64
#